data_AF-A0A494RFG6-F1
#
_entry.id   AF-A0A494RFG6-F1
#
_cell.length_a   1.000
_cell.length_b   1.000
_cell.length_c   1.000
_cell.angle_alpha   90.00
_cell.angle_beta   90.00
_cell.angle_gamma   90.00
#
_symmetry.space_group_name_H-M   'P 1'
#
loop_
_entity.id
_entity.type
_entity.pdbx_description
1 polymer ?
#
loop_
_entity_poly.entity_id
_entity_poly.type
_entity_poly.pdbx_seq_one_letter_code
_entity_poly.pdbx_strand_id
1 'polypeptide(L)'
;MNTVKVAVLRTETDRLFRLANSHYHACVGVREVQGWQEVANRVLDESALLSCKRATAYDLDQWTSAVQALKDRLAASVERLAQLQAKDAKPSQRPILRVVSPCENYSQNDRIH
;
A
#
# COMPACT_ATOMS: atom_id res chain seq x y z
N MET A 1 -26.41 -15.67 3.45
CA MET A 1 -26.12 -15.22 2.07
C MET A 1 -27.12 -14.13 1.70
N ASN A 2 -26.62 -12.92 1.43
CA ASN A 2 -27.41 -11.75 1.09
C ASN A 2 -27.53 -11.66 -0.43
N THR A 3 -28.73 -11.83 -0.95
CA THR A 3 -28.97 -11.70 -2.39
C THR A 3 -29.04 -10.22 -2.76
N VAL A 4 -28.17 -9.77 -3.66
CA VAL A 4 -28.09 -8.36 -4.08
C VAL A 4 -28.47 -8.15 -5.54
N LYS A 5 -28.81 -6.91 -5.89
CA LYS A 5 -28.99 -6.49 -7.29
C LYS A 5 -27.65 -6.49 -8.02
N VAL A 6 -27.67 -6.72 -9.33
CA VAL A 6 -26.46 -6.74 -10.18
C VAL A 6 -25.65 -5.44 -10.07
N ALA A 7 -26.31 -4.29 -10.00
CA ALA A 7 -25.63 -3.00 -9.82
C ALA A 7 -24.79 -2.93 -8.53
N VAL A 8 -25.28 -3.55 -7.45
CA VAL A 8 -24.55 -3.62 -6.17
C VAL A 8 -23.35 -4.56 -6.31
N LEU A 9 -23.53 -5.72 -6.95
CA LEU A 9 -22.42 -6.64 -7.22
C LEU A 9 -21.30 -5.95 -8.01
N ARG A 10 -21.63 -5.21 -9.07
CA ARG A 10 -20.66 -4.45 -9.87
C ARG A 10 -19.95 -3.38 -9.05
N THR A 11 -20.69 -2.63 -8.23
CA THR A 11 -20.10 -1.61 -7.34
C THR A 11 -19.11 -2.23 -6.36
N GLU A 12 -19.45 -3.37 -5.76
CA GLU A 12 -18.55 -4.09 -4.86
C GLU A 12 -17.36 -4.71 -5.62
N THR A 13 -17.54 -5.15 -6.87
CA THR A 13 -16.44 -5.58 -7.75
C THR A 13 -15.43 -4.44 -7.94
N ASP A 14 -15.91 -3.24 -8.25
CA ASP A 14 -15.06 -2.06 -8.42
C ASP A 14 -14.38 -1.64 -7.11
N ARG A 15 -15.06 -1.82 -5.97
CA ARG A 15 -14.47 -1.60 -4.64
C ARG A 15 -13.30 -2.55 -4.38
N LEU A 16 -13.48 -3.84 -4.65
CA LEU A 16 -12.44 -4.86 -4.52
C LEU A 16 -11.22 -4.53 -5.39
N PHE A 17 -11.44 -4.18 -6.67
CA PHE A 17 -10.35 -3.80 -7.56
C PHE A 17 -9.63 -2.53 -7.13
N ARG A 18 -10.35 -1.49 -6.69
CA ARG A 18 -9.72 -0.26 -6.17
C ARG A 18 -8.86 -0.54 -4.94
N LEU A 19 -9.31 -1.46 -4.08
CA LEU A 19 -8.56 -1.84 -2.89
C LEU A 19 -7.30 -2.63 -3.23
N ALA A 20 -7.40 -3.58 -4.15
CA ALA A 20 -6.29 -4.40 -4.62
C ALA A 20 -5.23 -3.60 -5.38
N ASN A 21 -5.66 -2.63 -6.20
CA ASN A 21 -4.76 -1.89 -7.08
C ASN A 21 -4.37 -0.54 -6.47
N SER A 22 -5.30 0.41 -6.42
CA SER A 22 -4.97 1.81 -6.06
C SER A 22 -4.58 1.96 -4.59
N HIS A 23 -5.37 1.44 -3.66
CA HIS A 23 -5.12 1.64 -2.23
C HIS A 23 -3.87 0.89 -1.75
N TYR A 24 -3.69 -0.35 -2.19
CA TYR A 24 -2.49 -1.12 -1.85
C TYR A 24 -1.20 -0.43 -2.29
N HIS A 25 -1.15 0.08 -3.53
CA HIS A 25 0.04 0.73 -4.06
C HIS A 25 0.27 2.14 -3.49
N ALA A 26 -0.75 2.76 -2.90
CA ALA A 26 -0.61 4.03 -2.18
C ALA A 26 0.07 3.87 -0.81
N CYS A 27 0.09 2.67 -0.22
CA CYS A 27 0.73 2.43 1.08
C CYS A 27 2.26 2.45 0.98
N VAL A 28 2.90 3.35 1.71
CA VAL A 28 4.35 3.54 1.77
C VAL A 28 4.97 3.13 3.11
N GLY A 29 4.18 3.10 4.20
CA GLY A 29 4.66 2.78 5.56
C GLY A 29 4.05 1.51 6.16
N VAL A 30 4.69 1.00 7.23
CA VAL A 30 4.24 -0.21 7.96
C VAL A 30 2.79 -0.07 8.44
N ARG A 31 2.45 1.04 9.10
CA ARG A 31 1.10 1.28 9.65
C ARG A 31 0.03 1.36 8.56
N GLU A 32 0.38 1.93 7.41
CA GLU A 32 -0.54 2.05 6.28
C GLU A 32 -0.84 0.68 5.68
N VAL A 33 0.18 -0.17 5.51
CA VAL A 33 0.00 -1.54 5.02
C VAL A 33 -0.83 -2.37 6.00
N GLN A 34 -0.59 -2.25 7.32
CA GLN A 34 -1.42 -2.92 8.34
C GLN A 34 -2.88 -2.47 8.29
N GLY A 35 -3.13 -1.16 8.26
CA GLY A 35 -4.48 -0.62 8.15
C GLY A 35 -5.18 -1.07 6.86
N TRP A 36 -4.43 -1.12 5.75
CA TRP A 36 -4.95 -1.65 4.49
C TRP A 36 -5.30 -3.15 4.59
N GLN A 37 -4.47 -3.97 5.25
CA GLN A 37 -4.75 -5.40 5.46
C GLN A 37 -6.04 -5.62 6.26
N GLU A 38 -6.26 -4.84 7.32
CA GLU A 38 -7.49 -4.93 8.13
C GLU A 38 -8.73 -4.60 7.31
N VAL A 39 -8.68 -3.53 6.51
CA VAL A 39 -9.78 -3.15 5.62
C VAL A 39 -9.99 -4.21 4.54
N ALA A 40 -8.94 -4.72 3.93
CA ALA A 40 -9.01 -5.75 2.89
C ALA A 40 -9.63 -7.05 3.39
N ASN A 41 -9.24 -7.53 4.57
CA ASN A 41 -9.84 -8.72 5.18
C ASN A 41 -11.33 -8.51 5.47
N ARG A 42 -11.70 -7.37 6.07
CA ARG A 42 -13.11 -7.05 6.35
C ARG A 42 -13.96 -7.03 5.07
N VAL A 43 -13.45 -6.41 4.01
CA VAL A 43 -14.14 -6.35 2.72
C VAL A 43 -14.27 -7.74 2.10
N LEU A 44 -13.27 -8.60 2.23
CA LEU A 44 -13.38 -9.99 1.78
C LEU A 44 -14.47 -10.76 2.54
N ASP A 45 -14.53 -10.60 3.86
CA ASP A 45 -15.56 -11.23 4.68
C ASP A 45 -16.97 -10.73 4.31
N GLU A 46 -17.13 -9.42 4.11
CA GLU A 46 -18.38 -8.82 3.61
C GLU A 46 -18.75 -9.39 2.23
N SER A 47 -17.78 -9.50 1.33
CA SER A 47 -17.97 -9.98 -0.05
C SER A 47 -18.39 -11.45 -0.10
N ALA A 48 -17.88 -12.29 0.81
CA ALA A 48 -18.21 -13.72 0.87
C ALA A 48 -19.70 -13.98 1.20
N LEU A 49 -20.37 -13.00 1.80
CA LEU A 49 -21.79 -13.09 2.12
C LEU A 49 -22.69 -12.71 0.94
N LEU A 50 -22.15 -12.11 -0.12
CA LEU A 50 -22.91 -11.61 -1.25
C LEU A 50 -23.20 -12.72 -2.28
N SER A 51 -24.41 -12.70 -2.82
CA SER A 51 -24.81 -13.54 -3.95
C SER A 51 -25.70 -12.74 -4.89
N CYS A 52 -25.63 -12.99 -6.19
CA CYS A 52 -26.50 -12.31 -7.16
C CYS A 52 -27.10 -13.30 -8.14
N LYS A 53 -28.44 -13.45 -8.11
CA LYS A 53 -29.17 -14.38 -8.97
C LYS A 53 -29.27 -13.96 -10.44
N ARG A 54 -29.08 -12.67 -10.73
CA ARG A 54 -29.25 -12.07 -12.06
C ARG A 54 -27.92 -11.62 -12.69
N ALA A 55 -26.79 -11.96 -12.05
CA ALA A 55 -25.48 -11.65 -12.60
C ALA A 55 -25.26 -12.41 -13.89
N THR A 56 -24.71 -11.74 -14.90
CA THR A 56 -24.27 -12.39 -16.14
C THR A 56 -22.98 -13.18 -15.88
N ALA A 57 -22.59 -14.06 -16.81
CA ALA A 57 -21.29 -14.74 -16.73
C ALA A 57 -20.14 -13.75 -16.62
N TYR A 58 -20.18 -12.66 -17.40
CA TYR A 58 -19.20 -11.57 -17.32
C TYR A 58 -19.13 -10.95 -15.92
N ASP A 59 -20.27 -10.67 -15.29
CA ASP A 59 -20.30 -10.09 -13.93
C ASP A 59 -19.66 -11.04 -12.90
N LEU A 60 -19.90 -12.35 -13.04
CA LEU A 60 -19.32 -13.38 -12.16
C LEU A 60 -17.82 -13.57 -12.38
N ASP A 61 -17.35 -13.47 -13.63
CA ASP A 61 -15.92 -13.54 -13.96
C ASP A 61 -15.18 -12.32 -13.41
N GLN A 62 -15.75 -11.12 -13.55
CA GLN A 62 -15.20 -9.89 -12.98
C GLN A 62 -15.17 -9.96 -11.44
N TRP A 63 -16.25 -10.44 -10.83
CA TRP A 63 -16.31 -10.66 -9.39
C TRP A 63 -15.21 -11.61 -8.90
N THR A 64 -15.08 -12.76 -9.54
CA THR A 64 -14.08 -13.78 -9.19
C THR A 64 -12.67 -13.23 -9.35
N SER A 65 -12.43 -12.50 -10.44
CA SER A 65 -11.14 -11.84 -10.72
C SER A 65 -10.81 -10.77 -9.67
N ALA A 66 -11.78 -9.97 -9.25
CA ALA A 66 -11.59 -8.94 -8.23
C ALA A 66 -11.30 -9.53 -6.85
N VAL A 67 -12.03 -10.58 -6.46
CA VAL A 67 -11.77 -11.32 -5.21
C VAL A 67 -10.37 -11.93 -5.22
N GLN A 68 -9.98 -12.57 -6.33
CA GLN A 68 -8.65 -13.18 -6.45
C GLN A 68 -7.55 -12.12 -6.40
N ALA A 69 -7.70 -11.00 -7.11
CA ALA A 69 -6.73 -9.91 -7.09
C ALA A 69 -6.53 -9.37 -5.67
N LEU A 70 -7.60 -9.20 -4.87
CA LEU A 70 -7.46 -8.75 -3.49
C LEU A 70 -6.75 -9.78 -2.60
N LYS A 71 -7.04 -11.08 -2.77
CA LYS A 71 -6.35 -12.16 -2.05
C LYS A 71 -4.86 -12.22 -2.39
N ASP A 72 -4.51 -12.11 -3.67
CA ASP A 72 -3.12 -12.10 -4.12
C ASP A 72 -2.36 -10.91 -3.54
N ARG A 73 -3.01 -9.75 -3.45
CA ARG A 73 -2.41 -8.56 -2.84
C ARG A 73 -2.26 -8.70 -1.33
N LEU A 74 -3.21 -9.33 -0.65
CA LEU A 74 -3.08 -9.66 0.76
C LEU A 74 -1.87 -10.58 1.01
N ALA A 75 -1.70 -11.61 0.19
CA ALA A 75 -0.51 -12.47 0.27
C ALA A 75 0.79 -11.68 0.04
N ALA A 76 0.86 -10.87 -1.01
CA ALA A 76 2.02 -10.03 -1.31
C ALA A 76 2.32 -8.98 -0.21
N SER A 77 1.29 -8.49 0.47
CA SER A 77 1.44 -7.48 1.52
C SER A 77 2.18 -8.00 2.75
N VAL A 78 2.12 -9.31 3.03
CA VAL A 78 2.86 -9.92 4.16
C VAL A 78 4.36 -9.78 3.95
N GLU A 79 4.84 -10.09 2.75
CA GLU A 79 6.24 -9.93 2.40
C GLU A 79 6.65 -8.44 2.41
N ARG A 80 5.82 -7.57 1.81
CA ARG A 80 6.06 -6.13 1.80
C ARG A 80 6.16 -5.55 3.22
N LEU A 81 5.30 -6.00 4.14
CA LEU A 81 5.31 -5.56 5.53
C LEU A 81 6.63 -5.91 6.23
N ALA A 82 7.12 -7.14 6.06
CA ALA A 82 8.40 -7.57 6.60
C ALA A 82 9.57 -6.73 6.05
N GLN A 83 9.55 -6.43 4.74
CA GLN A 83 10.56 -5.58 4.10
C GLN A 83 10.54 -4.14 4.65
N LEU A 84 9.35 -3.56 4.88
CA LEU A 84 9.21 -2.22 5.45
C LEU A 84 9.67 -2.17 6.90
N GLN A 85 9.31 -3.16 7.72
CA GLN A 85 9.78 -3.27 9.10
C GLN A 85 11.30 -3.38 9.19
N ALA A 86 11.93 -4.16 8.31
CA ALA A 86 13.39 -4.27 8.24
C ALA A 86 14.07 -2.96 7.84
N LYS A 87 13.45 -2.17 6.96
CA LYS A 87 13.95 -0.85 6.56
C LYS A 87 13.85 0.16 7.70
N ASP A 88 12.73 0.17 8.43
CA ASP A 88 12.51 1.07 9.57
C ASP A 88 13.45 0.75 10.74
N ALA A 89 13.79 -0.54 10.94
CA ALA A 89 14.74 -0.98 11.96
C ALA A 89 16.19 -0.58 11.66
N LYS A 90 16.53 -0.31 10.40
CA LYS A 90 17.90 0.09 10.02
C LYS A 90 18.08 1.58 10.29
N PRO A 91 18.97 2.00 11.21
CA PRO A 91 19.17 3.41 11.49
C PRO A 91 19.59 4.12 10.21
N SER A 92 18.87 5.19 9.89
CA SER A 92 19.14 6.03 8.73
C SER A 92 20.57 6.58 8.86
N GLN A 93 21.49 6.04 8.05
CA GLN A 93 22.81 6.63 7.82
C GLN A 93 22.62 7.91 6.99
N ARG A 94 21.88 8.90 7.49
CA ARG A 94 21.98 10.24 6.93
C ARG A 94 23.38 10.72 7.30
N PRO A 95 24.24 11.05 6.33
CA PRO A 95 25.49 11.71 6.67
C PRO A 95 25.14 12.96 7.46
N ILE A 96 25.71 13.10 8.65
CA ILE A 96 25.62 14.33 9.43
C ILE A 96 26.17 15.42 8.51
N LEU A 97 25.31 16.35 8.10
CA LEU A 97 25.74 17.59 7.46
C LEU A 97 26.64 18.29 8.48
N ARG A 98 27.95 18.17 8.31
CA ARG A 98 28.94 18.91 9.09
C ARG A 98 28.83 20.36 8.66
N VAL A 99 28.28 21.21 9.51
CA VAL A 99 28.36 22.66 9.34
C VAL A 99 29.84 23.03 9.49
N VAL A 100 30.50 23.32 8.38
CA VAL A 100 31.88 23.84 8.41
C VAL A 100 31.78 25.32 8.78
N SER A 101 32.36 25.70 9.93
CA SER A 101 32.39 27.09 10.40
C SER A 101 33.26 27.93 9.45
N PRO A 102 32.86 29.16 9.04
CA PRO A 102 33.60 29.93 8.02
C PRO A 102 34.95 30.56 8.43
N CYS A 103 35.53 30.25 9.60
CA CYS A 103 36.57 31.09 10.20
C CYS A 103 38.03 30.60 10.12
N GLU A 104 38.40 29.65 9.24
CA GLU A 104 39.78 29.12 9.23
C GLU A 104 40.61 29.41 7.97
N ASN A 105 40.19 30.30 7.06
CA ASN A 105 40.95 30.56 5.82
C ASN A 105 41.36 32.03 5.59
N TYR A 106 41.57 32.82 6.65
CA TYR A 106 42.27 34.11 6.53
C TYR A 106 43.31 34.24 7.63
N SER A 107 44.51 33.71 7.39
CA SER A 107 45.76 34.31 7.83
C SER A 107 46.92 33.46 7.33
N GLN A 108 47.60 33.94 6.28
CA GLN A 108 49.04 33.84 6.04
C GLN A 108 49.27 34.04 4.54
N ASN A 109 49.47 35.29 4.12
CA ASN A 109 50.43 35.69 3.10
C ASN A 109 50.41 37.22 2.93
N ASP A 110 50.90 37.92 3.96
CA ASP A 110 51.42 39.28 3.81
C ASP A 110 52.83 39.34 4.39
N ARG A 111 53.76 38.74 3.65
CA ARG A 111 55.17 39.15 3.60
C ARG A 111 55.65 38.86 2.20
N ILE A 112 55.87 39.92 1.42
CA ILE A 112 56.91 40.13 0.39
C ILE A 112 56.49 41.37 -0.43
N HIS A 113 56.91 42.56 -0.01
CA HIS A 113 57.94 43.39 -0.65
C HIS A 113 58.07 44.75 0.05
#